data_AF-A0A961UH38-F1
#
_entry.id   AF-A0A961UH38-F1
#
_cell.length_a   1.000
_cell.length_b   1.000
_cell.length_c   1.000
_cell.angle_alpha   90.00
_cell.angle_beta   90.00
_cell.angle_gamma   90.00
#
_symmetry.space_group_name_H-M   'P 1'
#
loop_
_entity.id
_entity.type
_entity.pdbx_description
1 polymer ?
#
loop_
_entity_poly.entity_id
_entity_poly.type
_entity_poly.pdbx_seq_one_letter_code
_entity_poly.pdbx_strand_id
1 'polypeptide(L)'
;MSFVNALRGFFAGMGGEGEARHDPPDARLAAAALAVHAIAVDGEVSESEKLTLRRVLKQSYKLDEKEAEALIRQARELDQEAVDLFAFTSRLKRALSIEERRDVVTMLWELVYADGTVHELEDNLVWRVAELLDIPTRDRVILRQRFLAGDEGDTGEGDDGADGD
;
A
#
# COMPACT_ATOMS: atom_id res chain seq x y z
N MET A 1 18.53 1.17 -3.12
CA MET A 1 18.23 0.43 -1.87
C MET A 1 16.81 -0.06 -1.98
N SER A 2 16.55 -1.37 -1.88
CA SER A 2 15.20 -1.91 -2.06
C SER A 2 14.28 -1.37 -0.96
N PHE A 3 13.15 -0.79 -1.37
CA PHE A 3 12.14 -0.15 -0.53
C PHE A 3 11.57 -1.10 0.55
N VAL A 4 11.63 -2.40 0.25
CA VAL A 4 11.41 -3.53 1.17
C VAL A 4 12.20 -3.46 2.49
N ASN A 5 13.39 -2.86 2.49
CA ASN A 5 14.16 -2.70 3.73
C ASN A 5 13.62 -1.59 4.65
N ALA A 6 12.93 -0.58 4.09
CA ALA A 6 12.22 0.42 4.90
C ALA A 6 11.02 -0.21 5.61
N LEU A 7 10.29 -1.11 4.92
CA LEU A 7 9.20 -1.92 5.49
C LEU A 7 9.66 -2.83 6.65
N ARG A 8 10.90 -3.34 6.62
CA ARG A 8 11.44 -4.15 7.72
C ARG A 8 11.65 -3.33 9.00
N GLY A 9 12.01 -2.05 8.88
CA GLY A 9 12.11 -1.11 10.00
C GLY A 9 10.73 -0.68 10.54
N PHE A 10 9.76 -0.50 9.64
CA PHE A 10 8.36 -0.15 9.91
C PHE A 10 7.65 -1.11 10.89
N PHE A 11 7.74 -2.43 10.69
CA PHE A 11 7.10 -3.39 11.62
C PHE A 11 7.97 -3.84 12.78
N ALA A 12 9.29 -3.65 12.71
CA ALA A 12 10.14 -3.76 13.88
C ALA A 12 9.88 -2.62 14.88
N GLY A 13 9.46 -1.43 14.41
CA GLY A 13 9.07 -0.30 15.26
C GLY A 13 7.72 -0.50 15.96
N MET A 14 6.77 -1.15 15.30
CA MET A 14 5.47 -1.52 15.90
C MET A 14 5.60 -2.68 16.90
N GLY A 15 6.60 -3.54 16.70
CA GLY A 15 6.99 -4.63 17.59
C GLY A 15 8.34 -4.39 18.25
N GLY A 16 8.38 -3.47 19.23
CA GLY A 16 9.54 -3.28 20.10
C GLY A 16 10.07 -4.63 20.62
N GLU A 17 11.40 -4.75 20.67
CA GLU A 17 12.13 -5.96 21.05
C GLU A 17 11.64 -6.50 22.40
N GLY A 18 11.01 -7.68 22.37
CA GLY A 18 10.51 -8.38 23.55
C GLY A 18 8.99 -8.40 23.65
N GLU A 19 8.42 -9.59 23.46
CA GLU A 19 6.98 -9.90 23.44
C GLU A 19 6.20 -9.42 22.20
N ALA A 20 5.48 -10.37 21.62
CA ALA A 20 4.49 -10.14 20.59
C ALA A 20 3.46 -9.13 21.07
N ARG A 21 3.70 -7.84 20.82
CA ARG A 21 2.64 -6.84 20.78
C ARG A 21 1.72 -7.25 19.63
N HIS A 22 0.68 -7.98 20.00
CA HIS A 22 -0.51 -8.09 19.20
C HIS A 22 -0.96 -6.66 18.88
N ASP A 23 -0.77 -6.21 17.65
CA ASP A 23 -1.73 -5.25 17.10
C ASP A 23 -3.10 -5.77 17.46
N PRO A 24 -4.06 -4.91 17.90
CA PRO A 24 -5.41 -5.39 18.05
C PRO A 24 -5.74 -6.09 16.72
N PRO A 25 -6.15 -7.38 16.72
CA PRO A 25 -6.30 -8.17 15.50
C PRO A 25 -7.14 -7.45 14.44
N ASP A 26 -7.97 -6.52 14.89
CA ASP A 26 -8.76 -5.56 14.14
C ASP A 26 -7.96 -4.54 13.30
N ALA A 27 -6.81 -4.00 13.76
CA ALA A 27 -6.02 -3.03 13.00
C ALA A 27 -5.25 -3.68 11.85
N ARG A 28 -4.59 -4.82 12.11
CA ARG A 28 -3.92 -5.61 11.07
C ARG A 28 -4.90 -6.08 10.00
N LEU A 29 -6.06 -6.59 10.44
CA LEU A 29 -7.11 -7.03 9.53
C LEU A 29 -7.70 -5.86 8.73
N ALA A 30 -7.90 -4.68 9.35
CA ALA A 30 -8.36 -3.48 8.66
C ALA A 30 -7.35 -2.97 7.62
N ALA A 31 -6.06 -2.97 7.93
CA ALA A 31 -5.01 -2.59 6.97
C ALA A 31 -4.96 -3.57 5.79
N ALA A 32 -5.07 -4.86 6.06
CA ALA A 32 -5.11 -5.88 5.01
C ALA A 32 -6.39 -5.77 4.14
N ALA A 33 -7.55 -5.51 4.75
CA ALA A 33 -8.80 -5.28 4.02
C ALA A 33 -8.71 -4.04 3.14
N LEU A 34 -8.10 -2.96 3.64
CA LEU A 34 -7.87 -1.75 2.86
C LEU A 34 -6.94 -1.99 1.65
N ALA A 35 -5.89 -2.79 1.85
CA ALA A 35 -4.99 -3.20 0.78
C ALA A 35 -5.67 -4.07 -0.28
N VAL A 36 -6.55 -4.98 0.13
CA VAL A 36 -7.39 -5.77 -0.78
C VAL A 36 -8.36 -4.88 -1.55
N HIS A 37 -9.01 -3.93 -0.87
CA HIS A 37 -9.94 -2.98 -1.49
C HIS A 37 -9.24 -2.14 -2.57
N ALA A 38 -8.02 -1.67 -2.28
CA ALA A 38 -7.25 -0.81 -3.18
C ALA A 38 -6.97 -1.48 -4.54
N ILE A 39 -6.48 -2.72 -4.54
CA ILE A 39 -6.13 -3.46 -5.77
C ILE A 39 -7.36 -4.06 -6.48
N ALA A 40 -8.55 -3.97 -5.87
CA ALA A 40 -9.78 -4.54 -6.42
C ALA A 40 -10.79 -3.47 -6.86
N VAL A 41 -10.46 -2.18 -6.68
CA VAL A 41 -11.40 -1.06 -6.83
C VAL A 41 -11.90 -0.87 -8.26
N ASP A 42 -11.08 -1.21 -9.25
CA ASP A 42 -11.41 -1.15 -10.67
C ASP A 42 -12.06 -2.44 -11.20
N GLY A 43 -12.10 -3.48 -10.36
CA GLY A 43 -12.68 -4.79 -10.67
C GLY A 43 -11.69 -5.79 -11.27
N GLU A 44 -10.42 -5.44 -11.50
CA GLU A 44 -9.43 -6.30 -12.15
C GLU A 44 -8.14 -6.44 -11.31
N VAL A 45 -8.03 -7.52 -10.54
CA VAL A 45 -6.81 -7.79 -9.75
C VAL A 45 -5.81 -8.64 -10.57
N SER A 46 -4.67 -8.07 -10.95
CA SER A 46 -3.59 -8.76 -11.66
C SER A 46 -2.83 -9.76 -10.77
N GLU A 47 -2.10 -10.68 -11.39
CA GLU A 47 -1.21 -11.60 -10.64
C GLU A 47 -0.04 -10.86 -9.98
N SER A 48 0.45 -9.78 -10.58
CA SER A 48 1.56 -9.00 -10.04
C SER A 48 1.18 -8.31 -8.72
N GLU A 49 -0.03 -7.76 -8.64
CA GLU A 49 -0.58 -7.14 -7.43
C GLU A 49 -0.86 -8.16 -6.35
N LYS A 50 -1.40 -9.35 -6.68
CA LYS A 50 -1.57 -10.44 -5.71
C LYS A 50 -0.25 -10.88 -5.10
N LEU A 51 0.79 -11.02 -5.92
CA LEU A 51 2.13 -11.36 -5.47
C LEU A 51 2.71 -10.27 -4.57
N THR A 52 2.51 -9.00 -4.94
CA THR A 52 2.95 -7.84 -4.15
C THR A 52 2.19 -7.74 -2.83
N LEU A 53 0.86 -7.87 -2.82
CA LEU A 53 0.03 -7.92 -1.61
C LEU A 53 0.55 -8.97 -0.63
N ARG A 54 0.71 -10.21 -1.11
CA ARG A 54 1.20 -11.30 -0.27
C ARG A 54 2.59 -11.02 0.26
N ARG A 55 3.51 -10.56 -0.60
CA ARG A 55 4.89 -10.22 -0.21
C ARG A 55 4.90 -9.13 0.86
N VAL A 56 4.17 -8.05 0.62
CA VAL A 56 4.05 -6.90 1.52
C VAL A 56 3.50 -7.36 2.85
N LEU A 57 2.38 -8.09 2.90
CA LEU A 57 1.78 -8.56 4.17
C LEU A 57 2.68 -9.52 4.95
N LYS A 58 3.39 -10.43 4.26
CA LYS A 58 4.36 -11.34 4.90
C LYS A 58 5.51 -10.60 5.54
N GLN A 59 6.12 -9.68 4.79
CA GLN A 59 7.23 -8.86 5.29
C GLN A 59 6.77 -7.95 6.40
N SER A 60 5.56 -7.43 6.25
CA SER A 60 4.91 -6.55 7.18
C SER A 60 4.74 -7.21 8.54
N TYR A 61 3.91 -8.24 8.60
CA TYR A 61 3.51 -8.83 9.87
C TYR A 61 4.35 -10.05 10.27
N LYS A 62 5.52 -10.23 9.63
CA LYS A 62 6.44 -11.38 9.82
C LYS A 62 5.71 -12.73 9.69
N LEU A 63 4.82 -12.84 8.70
CA LEU A 63 3.96 -14.01 8.50
C LEU A 63 4.62 -15.05 7.59
N ASP A 64 4.31 -16.32 7.84
CA ASP A 64 4.54 -17.38 6.89
C ASP A 64 3.52 -17.35 5.73
N GLU A 65 3.67 -18.29 4.78
CA GLU A 65 2.77 -18.37 3.63
C GLU A 65 1.31 -18.64 4.00
N LYS A 66 1.07 -19.53 4.96
CA LYS A 66 -0.29 -19.93 5.37
C LYS A 66 -0.96 -18.81 6.16
N GLU A 67 -0.20 -18.15 7.03
CA GLU A 67 -0.66 -17.03 7.83
C GLU A 67 -1.04 -15.83 6.96
N ALA A 68 -0.22 -15.51 5.95
CA ALA A 68 -0.53 -14.45 5.00
C ALA A 68 -1.78 -14.77 4.16
N GLU A 69 -1.89 -16.01 3.65
CA GLU A 69 -3.09 -16.44 2.91
C GLU A 69 -4.35 -16.38 3.79
N ALA A 70 -4.23 -16.76 5.07
CA ALA A 70 -5.32 -16.65 6.02
C ALA A 70 -5.72 -15.20 6.31
N LEU A 71 -4.77 -14.28 6.40
CA LEU A 71 -5.03 -12.86 6.58
C LEU A 71 -5.68 -12.26 5.34
N ILE A 72 -5.19 -12.58 4.13
CA ILE A 72 -5.77 -12.11 2.86
C ILE A 72 -7.20 -12.61 2.71
N ARG A 73 -7.49 -13.86 3.06
CA ARG A 73 -8.85 -14.40 3.00
C ARG A 73 -9.78 -13.64 3.96
N GLN A 74 -9.40 -13.47 5.22
CA GLN A 74 -10.19 -12.71 6.19
C GLN A 74 -10.37 -11.24 5.76
N ALA A 75 -9.34 -10.65 5.16
CA ALA A 75 -9.39 -9.28 4.64
C ALA A 75 -10.38 -9.15 3.48
N ARG A 76 -10.44 -10.14 2.58
CA ARG A 76 -11.45 -10.20 1.50
C ARG A 76 -12.87 -10.38 2.02
N GLU A 77 -13.05 -11.26 3.00
CA GLU A 77 -14.35 -11.42 3.68
C GLU A 77 -14.79 -10.10 4.30
N LEU A 78 -13.89 -9.44 5.02
CA LEU A 78 -14.16 -8.15 5.65
C LEU A 78 -14.41 -7.03 4.63
N ASP A 79 -13.68 -6.99 3.52
CA ASP A 79 -13.90 -6.03 2.43
C ASP A 79 -15.28 -6.20 1.78
N GLN A 80 -15.71 -7.45 1.57
CA GLN A 80 -17.04 -7.77 1.06
C GLN A 80 -18.16 -7.41 2.05
N GLU A 81 -17.90 -7.55 3.35
CA GLU A 81 -18.87 -7.23 4.40
C GLU A 81 -18.91 -5.74 4.78
N ALA A 82 -17.77 -5.06 4.73
CA ALA A 82 -17.60 -3.68 5.16
C ALA A 82 -17.54 -2.75 3.96
N VAL A 83 -18.71 -2.22 3.58
CA VAL A 83 -18.90 -1.29 2.45
C VAL A 83 -18.30 0.12 2.70
N ASP A 84 -17.46 0.32 3.72
CA ASP A 84 -17.08 1.69 4.10
C ASP A 84 -15.60 1.86 4.44
N LEU A 85 -14.89 2.51 3.51
CA LEU A 85 -13.55 3.08 3.65
C LEU A 85 -13.39 3.86 4.97
N PHE A 86 -14.44 4.54 5.41
CA PHE A 86 -14.46 5.29 6.66
C PHE A 86 -14.30 4.39 7.89
N ALA A 87 -14.87 3.18 7.88
CA ALA A 87 -14.77 2.24 8.99
C ALA A 87 -13.33 1.75 9.17
N PHE A 88 -12.66 1.36 8.08
CA PHE A 88 -11.25 0.94 8.11
C PHE A 88 -10.33 2.08 8.56
N THR A 89 -10.42 3.22 7.88
CA THR A 89 -9.57 4.37 8.18
C THR A 89 -9.80 4.90 9.60
N SER A 90 -11.03 4.84 10.12
CA SER A 90 -11.32 5.19 11.52
C SER A 90 -10.66 4.24 12.52
N ARG A 91 -10.63 2.93 12.26
CA ARG A 91 -9.94 1.95 13.12
C ARG A 91 -8.44 2.19 13.11
N LEU A 92 -7.86 2.36 11.92
CA LEU A 92 -6.44 2.65 11.75
C LEU A 92 -6.04 3.98 12.42
N LYS A 93 -6.82 5.04 12.21
CA LYS A 93 -6.58 6.35 12.82
C LYS A 93 -6.61 6.30 14.36
N ARG A 94 -7.42 5.44 14.97
CA ARG A 94 -7.43 5.26 16.43
C ARG A 94 -6.24 4.45 16.95
N ALA A 95 -5.77 3.48 16.17
CA ALA A 95 -4.72 2.55 16.58
C ALA A 95 -3.31 3.06 16.27
N LEU A 96 -3.16 3.90 15.25
CA LEU A 96 -1.87 4.26 14.66
C LEU A 96 -1.52 5.74 14.88
N SER A 97 -0.22 6.00 15.10
CA SER A 97 0.42 7.30 15.04
C SER A 97 0.41 7.88 13.63
N ILE A 98 0.74 9.16 13.49
CA ILE A 98 0.78 9.81 12.17
C ILE A 98 1.84 9.20 11.24
N GLU A 99 2.97 8.73 11.80
CA GLU A 99 4.04 8.10 11.04
C GLU A 99 3.56 6.73 10.51
N GLU A 100 2.99 5.90 11.36
CA GLU A 100 2.43 4.59 10.97
C GLU A 100 1.29 4.73 9.94
N ARG A 101 0.50 5.80 10.00
CA ARG A 101 -0.52 6.10 8.99
C ARG A 101 0.08 6.46 7.63
N ARG A 102 1.22 7.18 7.60
CA ARG A 102 1.95 7.46 6.34
C ARG A 102 2.48 6.16 5.74
N ASP A 103 2.89 5.22 6.58
CA ASP A 103 3.38 3.93 6.14
C ASP A 103 2.25 3.09 5.52
N VAL A 104 1.03 3.13 6.08
CA VAL A 104 -0.16 2.53 5.43
C VAL A 104 -0.37 3.13 4.03
N VAL A 105 -0.34 4.46 3.88
CA VAL A 105 -0.52 5.10 2.56
C VAL A 105 0.60 4.70 1.60
N THR A 106 1.82 4.59 2.10
CA THR A 106 2.98 4.15 1.33
C THR A 106 2.83 2.71 0.83
N MET A 107 2.35 1.81 1.71
CA MET A 107 2.03 0.44 1.36
C MET A 107 0.99 0.35 0.25
N LEU A 108 -0.04 1.20 0.28
CA LEU A 108 -1.05 1.25 -0.78
C LEU A 108 -0.46 1.69 -2.13
N TRP A 109 0.42 2.69 -2.14
CA TRP A 109 1.13 3.10 -3.35
C TRP A 109 1.99 1.99 -3.95
N GLU A 110 2.68 1.20 -3.12
CA GLU A 110 3.45 0.03 -3.60
C GLU A 110 2.57 -1.03 -4.27
N LEU A 111 1.32 -1.17 -3.81
CA LEU A 111 0.39 -2.18 -4.30
C LEU A 111 -0.20 -1.78 -5.65
N VAL A 112 -0.76 -0.58 -5.73
CA VAL A 112 -1.41 -0.09 -6.95
C VAL A 112 -0.39 0.20 -8.06
N TYR A 113 0.87 0.45 -7.72
CA TYR A 113 1.95 0.62 -8.71
C TYR A 113 2.66 -0.71 -9.06
N ALA A 114 2.18 -1.87 -8.59
CA ALA A 114 2.95 -3.12 -8.66
C ALA A 114 3.26 -3.58 -10.09
N ASP A 115 2.44 -3.21 -11.08
CA ASP A 115 2.61 -3.54 -12.48
C ASP A 115 3.27 -2.41 -13.31
N GLY A 116 3.58 -1.28 -12.66
CA GLY A 116 4.17 -0.10 -13.29
C GLY A 116 3.17 0.93 -13.82
N THR A 117 1.86 0.66 -13.76
CA THR A 117 0.80 1.61 -14.11
C THR A 117 -0.11 1.82 -12.90
N VAL A 118 -0.78 2.97 -12.80
CA VAL A 118 -1.82 3.21 -11.80
C VAL A 118 -3.07 3.72 -12.50
N HIS A 119 -4.20 3.08 -12.25
CA HIS A 119 -5.48 3.49 -12.79
C HIS A 119 -6.07 4.66 -11.98
N GLU A 120 -6.90 5.49 -12.63
CA GLU A 120 -7.50 6.68 -12.00
C GLU A 120 -8.32 6.33 -10.74
N LEU A 121 -9.00 5.18 -10.72
CA LEU A 121 -9.78 4.73 -9.57
C LEU A 121 -8.88 4.40 -8.37
N GLU A 122 -7.72 3.80 -8.61
CA GLU A 122 -6.73 3.46 -7.59
C GLU A 122 -6.04 4.71 -7.04
N ASP A 123 -5.61 5.63 -7.91
CA ASP A 123 -5.03 6.94 -7.53
C ASP A 123 -6.00 7.70 -6.61
N ASN A 124 -7.28 7.79 -7.01
CA ASN A 124 -8.33 8.43 -6.22
C ASN A 124 -8.57 7.72 -4.89
N LEU A 125 -8.54 6.39 -4.85
CA LEU A 125 -8.71 5.61 -3.62
C LEU A 125 -7.56 5.87 -2.65
N VAL A 126 -6.30 5.76 -3.10
CA VAL A 126 -5.13 5.98 -2.23
C VAL A 126 -5.11 7.43 -1.74
N TRP A 127 -5.47 8.39 -2.59
CA TRP A 127 -5.63 9.79 -2.19
C TRP A 127 -6.69 9.98 -1.10
N ARG A 128 -7.86 9.35 -1.27
CA ARG A 128 -8.96 9.43 -0.32
C ARG A 128 -8.63 8.76 1.01
N VAL A 129 -7.96 7.62 1.00
CA VAL A 129 -7.45 6.96 2.20
C VAL A 129 -6.50 7.87 2.96
N ALA A 130 -5.54 8.47 2.27
CA ALA A 130 -4.55 9.33 2.90
C ALA A 130 -5.21 10.54 3.58
N GLU A 131 -6.28 11.08 2.98
CA GLU A 131 -7.09 12.13 3.60
C GLU A 131 -7.79 11.66 4.88
N LEU A 132 -8.44 10.49 4.84
CA LEU A 132 -9.17 9.94 5.98
C LEU A 132 -8.26 9.54 7.15
N LEU A 133 -6.98 9.24 6.87
CA LEU A 133 -5.96 8.99 7.88
C LEU A 133 -5.33 10.28 8.46
N ASP A 134 -5.81 11.46 8.07
CA ASP A 134 -5.28 12.79 8.40
C ASP A 134 -3.84 13.02 7.93
N ILE A 135 -3.45 12.46 6.78
CA ILE A 135 -2.13 12.77 6.22
C ILE A 135 -2.13 14.19 5.63
N PRO A 136 -1.22 15.08 6.05
CA PRO A 136 -1.15 16.44 5.51
C PRO A 136 -1.01 16.43 3.98
N THR A 137 -1.69 17.36 3.31
CA THR A 137 -1.69 17.48 1.83
C THR A 137 -0.28 17.48 1.24
N ARG A 138 0.66 18.18 1.88
CA ARG A 138 2.06 18.21 1.43
C ARG A 138 2.69 16.82 1.39
N ASP A 139 2.44 16.01 2.41
CA ASP A 139 3.00 14.67 2.53
C ASP A 139 2.34 13.71 1.54
N ARG A 140 1.02 13.86 1.29
CA ARG A 140 0.31 13.10 0.25
C ARG A 140 0.94 13.29 -1.13
N VAL A 141 1.25 14.54 -1.50
CA VAL A 141 1.90 14.87 -2.78
C VAL A 141 3.31 14.25 -2.85
N ILE A 142 4.10 14.36 -1.78
CA ILE A 142 5.46 13.79 -1.73
C ILE A 142 5.43 12.27 -1.87
N LEU A 143 4.51 11.59 -1.19
CA LEU A 143 4.35 10.15 -1.28
C LEU A 143 3.98 9.72 -2.69
N ARG A 144 2.98 10.36 -3.30
CA ARG A 144 2.57 10.09 -4.69
C ARG A 144 3.73 10.27 -5.68
N GLN A 145 4.45 11.39 -5.60
CA GLN A 145 5.58 11.68 -6.49
C GLN A 145 6.70 10.65 -6.39
N ARG A 146 6.94 10.09 -5.20
CA ARG A 146 7.98 9.06 -5.00
C ARG A 146 7.75 7.81 -5.86
N PHE A 147 6.50 7.43 -6.10
CA PHE A 147 6.16 6.25 -6.88
C PHE A 147 6.02 6.57 -8.37
N LEU A 148 5.46 7.73 -8.73
CA LEU A 148 5.33 8.16 -10.13
C LEU A 148 6.66 8.57 -10.78
N ALA A 149 7.61 9.12 -10.01
CA ALA A 149 8.93 9.49 -10.55
C ALA A 149 9.83 8.28 -10.87
N GLY A 150 9.36 7.05 -10.61
CA GLY A 150 10.00 5.82 -11.08
C GLY A 150 9.82 5.56 -12.58
N ASP A 151 8.90 6.26 -13.25
CA ASP A 151 8.54 6.09 -14.66
C ASP A 151 9.15 7.14 -15.61
N GLU A 152 9.57 8.30 -15.12
CA GLU A 152 10.12 9.39 -15.96
C GLU A 152 11.58 9.14 -16.44
N GLY A 153 11.97 7.87 -16.59
CA GLY A 153 13.33 7.44 -16.92
C GLY A 153 13.52 6.68 -18.23
N ASP A 154 12.46 6.43 -19.02
CA ASP A 154 12.59 5.73 -20.31
C ASP A 154 11.52 6.17 -21.32
N THR A 155 11.57 7.43 -21.74
CA THR A 155 11.13 7.80 -23.09
C THR A 155 12.37 8.08 -23.91
N GLY A 156 12.85 7.04 -24.58
CA GLY A 156 13.85 7.17 -25.63
C GLY A 156 13.31 8.07 -26.73
N GLU A 157 13.83 9.29 -26.79
CA GLU A 157 13.82 10.12 -27.99
C GLU A 157 15.19 9.96 -28.67
N GLY A 158 15.35 8.79 -29.29
CA GLY A 158 16.15 8.69 -30.50
C GLY A 158 15.21 9.01 -31.65
N ASP A 159 15.27 10.22 -32.16
CA ASP A 159 14.91 10.49 -33.55
C ASP A 159 16.03 11.27 -34.24
N ASP A 160 16.35 10.74 -35.41
CA ASP A 160 17.37 11.13 -36.35
C ASP A 160 17.23 12.59 -36.78
N GLY A 161 18.35 13.33 -36.72
CA GLY A 161 18.54 14.58 -37.44
C GLY A 161 19.72 14.43 -38.38
N ALA A 162 19.59 13.55 -39.37
CA ALA A 162 20.34 13.67 -40.62
C ALA A 162 19.75 14.87 -41.41
N ASP A 163 20.66 15.73 -41.89
CA ASP A 163 20.53 16.81 -42.89
C ASP A 163 21.26 18.04 -42.32
N GLY A 164 22.34 18.61 -42.87
CA GLY A 164 22.92 18.58 -44.20
C GLY A 164 23.56 19.96 -44.41
N ASP A 165 24.88 20.01 -44.55
CA ASP A 165 25.69 20.78 -45.54
C ASP A 165 27.19 20.65 -45.17
#